data_AF-A0A521RDS1-F1
#
_entry.id   AF-A0A521RDS1-F1
#
_cell.length_a   1.000
_cell.length_b   1.000
_cell.length_c   1.000
_cell.angle_alpha   90.00
_cell.angle_beta   90.00
_cell.angle_gamma   90.00
#
_symmetry.space_group_name_H-M   'P 1'
#
loop_
_entity.id
_entity.type
_entity.pdbx_description
1 polymer ?
#
loop_
_entity_poly.entity_id
_entity_poly.type
_entity_poly.pdbx_seq_one_letter_code
_entity_poly.pdbx_strand_id
1 'polypeptide(L)'
;MSSTHQIFDISKFKVSCGNCSLVELCLPWGLKVDDLNELEKIIKRVRPLQRGDYLFHTGDKFQQLYAVRSGAIKAYRTTEEGNEQILGFYLPGELLGLDAIDTEKHVCTTVALETSSFCAVPFTRLEELCQQIPGLQHQIYRLMSRELSSENQSLLLLGKKSAEEKIATFLVNLSSRLHVLGYSSTEFRLPMSRQEIGNYLGLTVETVSRIFSRLQKDKLIVIDRKLIKIVNEHGIRCMCTGNKESSSKSRSATGH
;
A
#
# COMPACT_ATOMS: atom_id res chain seq x y z
N MET A 1 -49.27 20.21 9.38
CA MET A 1 -48.10 19.53 9.94
C MET A 1 -47.23 19.07 8.79
N SER A 2 -46.35 19.93 8.30
CA SER A 2 -45.49 19.63 7.13
C SER A 2 -44.10 19.33 7.64
N SER A 3 -43.73 18.05 7.63
CA SER A 3 -42.40 17.57 8.02
C SER A 3 -41.42 17.84 6.88
N THR A 4 -40.55 18.81 7.08
CA THR A 4 -39.45 19.14 6.17
C THR A 4 -38.35 18.09 6.33
N HIS A 5 -38.20 17.18 5.35
CA HIS A 5 -37.02 16.33 5.27
C HIS A 5 -35.80 17.22 4.95
N GLN A 6 -34.93 17.44 5.94
CA GLN A 6 -33.61 18.01 5.71
C GLN A 6 -32.76 16.98 4.95
N ILE A 7 -32.57 17.23 3.66
CA ILE A 7 -31.59 16.53 2.84
C ILE A 7 -30.21 17.00 3.32
N PHE A 8 -29.51 16.15 4.07
CA PHE A 8 -28.13 16.40 4.47
C PHE A 8 -27.23 16.24 3.24
N ASP A 9 -26.71 17.35 2.75
CA ASP A 9 -25.74 17.40 1.66
C ASP A 9 -24.37 16.93 2.17
N ILE A 10 -24.07 15.64 1.95
CA ILE A 10 -22.82 14.98 2.33
C ILE A 10 -21.59 15.65 1.67
N SER A 11 -21.78 16.44 0.60
CA SER A 11 -20.71 17.20 -0.05
C SER A 11 -20.13 18.32 0.83
N LYS A 12 -20.85 18.75 1.89
CA LYS A 12 -20.42 19.81 2.81
C LYS A 12 -19.51 19.36 3.95
N PHE A 13 -19.28 18.05 4.13
CA PHE A 13 -18.26 17.58 5.08
C PHE A 13 -16.87 17.86 4.48
N LYS A 14 -16.30 19.03 4.80
CA LYS A 14 -14.93 19.42 4.44
C LYS A 14 -13.96 18.28 4.76
N VAL A 15 -13.01 18.02 3.86
CA VAL A 15 -11.86 17.17 4.16
C VAL A 15 -11.06 17.91 5.21
N SER A 16 -11.07 17.42 6.44
CA SER A 16 -10.10 17.87 7.42
C SER A 16 -8.99 16.85 7.52
N CYS A 17 -7.81 17.22 7.05
CA CYS A 17 -6.56 16.53 7.32
C CYS A 17 -6.25 16.54 8.81
N GLY A 18 -6.67 17.58 9.55
CA GLY A 18 -6.50 17.69 11.00
C GLY A 18 -7.19 16.58 11.79
N ASN A 19 -8.31 16.06 11.27
CA ASN A 19 -9.04 14.94 11.86
C ASN A 19 -8.85 13.62 11.08
N CYS A 20 -7.83 13.54 10.23
CA CYS A 20 -7.54 12.34 9.46
C CYS A 20 -6.68 11.38 10.28
N SER A 21 -7.09 10.11 10.39
CA SER A 21 -6.31 9.06 11.06
C SER A 21 -4.95 8.76 10.39
N LEU A 22 -4.71 9.33 9.20
CA LEU A 22 -3.47 9.17 8.43
C LEU A 22 -2.54 10.37 8.57
N VAL A 23 -2.81 11.30 9.50
CA VAL A 23 -2.04 12.56 9.63
C VAL A 23 -0.54 12.30 9.83
N GLU A 24 -0.16 11.20 10.50
CA GLU A 24 1.23 10.84 10.76
C GLU A 24 1.94 10.14 9.60
N LEU A 25 1.18 9.73 8.58
CA LEU A 25 1.66 8.89 7.49
C LEU A 25 1.60 9.60 6.14
N CYS A 26 0.79 10.65 6.04
CA CYS A 26 0.46 11.35 4.81
C CYS A 26 1.14 12.74 4.72
N LEU A 27 0.67 13.59 3.81
CA LEU A 27 1.15 14.96 3.58
C LEU A 27 1.16 15.89 4.80
N PRO A 28 0.16 15.91 5.71
CA PRO A 28 0.11 16.88 6.80
C PRO A 28 1.08 16.58 7.97
N TRP A 29 1.91 15.54 7.89
CA TRP A 29 2.78 15.16 8.98
C TRP A 29 3.79 16.25 9.33
N GLY A 30 3.83 16.61 10.61
CA GLY A 30 4.77 17.62 11.13
C GLY A 30 4.40 19.06 10.79
N LEU A 31 3.22 19.31 10.20
CA LEU A 31 2.74 20.67 9.93
C LEU A 31 2.13 21.32 11.18
N LYS A 32 2.30 22.64 11.29
CA LYS A 32 1.56 23.45 12.27
C LYS A 32 0.10 23.56 11.86
N VAL A 33 -0.77 23.97 12.79
CA VAL A 33 -2.22 24.10 12.54
C VAL A 33 -2.52 25.04 11.37
N ASP A 34 -1.83 26.19 11.30
CA ASP A 34 -2.03 27.15 10.21
C ASP A 34 -1.60 26.58 8.85
N ASP A 35 -0.45 25.92 8.81
CA ASP A 35 0.08 25.24 7.61
C ASP A 35 -0.86 24.13 7.12
N LEU A 36 -1.45 23.38 8.07
CA LEU A 36 -2.42 22.34 7.78
C LEU A 36 -3.70 22.92 7.18
N ASN A 37 -4.17 24.08 7.67
CA ASN A 37 -5.33 24.76 7.11
C ASN A 37 -5.10 25.21 5.66
N GLU A 38 -3.90 25.68 5.31
CA GLU A 38 -3.57 26.02 3.92
C GLU A 38 -3.53 24.78 3.02
N LEU A 39 -2.95 23.68 3.51
CA LEU A 39 -2.96 22.40 2.78
C LEU A 39 -4.38 21.88 2.57
N GLU A 40 -5.26 21.97 3.56
CA GLU A 40 -6.66 21.53 3.45
C GLU A 40 -7.42 22.27 2.33
N LYS A 41 -7.11 23.54 2.08
CA LYS A 41 -7.77 24.35 1.03
C LYS A 41 -7.49 23.84 -0.39
N ILE A 42 -6.35 23.19 -0.62
CA ILE A 42 -5.99 22.70 -1.95
C ILE A 42 -6.39 21.25 -2.19
N ILE A 43 -6.75 20.51 -1.14
CA ILE A 43 -7.16 19.10 -1.24
C ILE A 43 -8.57 18.98 -1.80
N LYS A 44 -8.73 18.13 -2.82
CA LYS A 44 -10.01 17.79 -3.44
C LYS A 44 -10.41 16.36 -3.08
N ARG A 45 -11.70 16.13 -2.83
CA ARG A 45 -12.23 14.77 -2.76
C ARG A 45 -12.41 14.22 -4.17
N VAL A 46 -11.90 13.01 -4.38
CA VAL A 46 -12.30 12.20 -5.53
C VAL A 46 -13.52 11.39 -5.14
N ARG A 47 -14.43 11.18 -6.10
CA ARG A 47 -15.54 10.23 -5.91
C ARG A 47 -14.94 8.88 -5.52
N PRO A 48 -15.50 8.17 -4.52
CA PRO A 48 -15.02 6.84 -4.17
C PRO A 48 -15.07 5.91 -5.38
N LEU A 49 -13.96 5.20 -5.61
CA LEU A 49 -13.82 4.19 -6.65
C LEU A 49 -14.28 2.84 -6.12
N GLN A 50 -14.96 2.06 -6.95
CA GLN A 50 -15.29 0.66 -6.66
C GLN A 50 -14.16 -0.26 -7.11
N ARG A 51 -14.20 -1.52 -6.66
CA ARG A 51 -13.25 -2.54 -7.12
C ARG A 51 -13.28 -2.64 -8.65
N GLY A 52 -12.12 -2.51 -9.27
CA GLY A 52 -11.96 -2.56 -10.73
C GLY A 52 -11.99 -1.18 -11.41
N ASP A 53 -12.39 -0.13 -10.70
CA ASP A 53 -12.37 1.23 -11.26
C ASP A 53 -10.93 1.75 -11.34
N TYR A 54 -10.68 2.57 -12.36
CA TYR A 54 -9.38 3.19 -12.63
C TYR A 54 -9.31 4.58 -11.98
N LEU A 55 -8.15 4.90 -11.40
CA LEU A 55 -7.87 6.26 -10.92
C LEU A 55 -7.23 7.11 -12.03
N PHE A 56 -6.28 6.54 -12.77
CA PHE A 56 -5.71 7.07 -14.00
C PHE A 56 -5.06 5.96 -14.82
N HIS A 57 -4.87 6.22 -16.11
CA HIS A 57 -4.21 5.33 -17.06
C HIS A 57 -2.81 5.81 -17.43
N THR A 58 -2.00 4.87 -17.91
CA THR A 58 -0.72 5.20 -18.55
C THR A 58 -0.96 6.15 -19.73
N GLY A 59 -0.20 7.24 -19.78
CA GLY A 59 -0.28 8.27 -20.81
C GLY A 59 -1.20 9.43 -20.47
N ASP A 60 -2.05 9.31 -19.45
CA ASP A 60 -2.89 10.41 -18.97
C ASP A 60 -2.02 11.58 -18.51
N LYS A 61 -2.48 12.81 -18.79
CA LYS A 61 -1.77 14.02 -18.39
C LYS A 61 -1.70 14.13 -16.86
N PHE A 62 -0.50 14.38 -16.35
CA PHE A 62 -0.29 14.64 -14.93
C PHE A 62 -0.88 15.99 -14.53
N GLN A 63 -1.67 16.00 -13.45
CA GLN A 63 -2.30 17.21 -12.92
C GLN A 63 -2.26 17.28 -11.39
N GLN A 64 -2.28 16.12 -10.73
CA GLN A 64 -2.45 16.02 -9.30
C GLN A 64 -1.85 14.73 -8.76
N LEU A 65 -1.38 14.80 -7.51
CA LEU A 65 -1.04 13.63 -6.73
C LEU A 65 -2.28 13.11 -6.01
N TYR A 66 -2.31 11.83 -5.70
CA TYR A 66 -3.42 11.21 -4.99
C TYR A 66 -2.90 10.51 -3.74
N ALA A 67 -3.38 10.91 -2.57
CA ALA A 67 -3.17 10.15 -1.35
C ALA A 67 -4.32 9.16 -1.16
N VAL A 68 -3.99 7.89 -0.94
CA VAL A 68 -4.99 6.87 -0.61
C VAL A 68 -5.54 7.17 0.79
N ARG A 69 -6.84 7.42 0.89
CA ARG A 69 -7.52 7.68 2.17
C ARG A 69 -8.09 6.41 2.78
N SER A 70 -8.62 5.52 1.94
CA SER A 70 -9.14 4.22 2.36
C SER A 70 -9.08 3.22 1.20
N GLY A 71 -9.09 1.94 1.52
CA GLY A 71 -9.04 0.85 0.54
C GLY A 71 -7.61 0.49 0.14
N ALA A 72 -7.47 -0.21 -0.98
CA ALA A 72 -6.19 -0.69 -1.49
C ALA A 72 -6.16 -0.60 -3.02
N ILE A 73 -4.99 -0.24 -3.57
CA ILE A 73 -4.81 0.06 -4.99
C ILE A 73 -3.69 -0.81 -5.54
N LYS A 74 -3.79 -1.24 -6.80
CA LYS A 74 -2.65 -1.75 -7.57
C LYS A 74 -2.21 -0.73 -8.61
N ALA A 75 -0.91 -0.62 -8.84
CA ALA A 75 -0.34 0.03 -10.01
C ALA A 75 0.28 -1.01 -10.92
N TYR A 76 0.08 -0.90 -12.22
CA TYR A 76 0.65 -1.82 -13.21
C TYR A 76 1.04 -1.11 -14.51
N ARG A 77 1.90 -1.76 -15.28
CA ARG A 77 2.18 -1.41 -16.68
C ARG A 77 1.81 -2.58 -17.58
N THR A 78 1.48 -2.27 -18.82
CA THR A 78 1.30 -3.28 -19.86
C THR A 78 2.65 -3.54 -20.53
N THR A 79 3.05 -4.81 -20.64
CA THR A 79 4.25 -5.22 -21.37
C THR A 79 4.03 -5.16 -22.87
N GLU A 80 5.10 -5.29 -23.66
CA GLU A 80 5.02 -5.33 -25.13
C GLU A 80 4.12 -6.47 -25.65
N GLU A 81 4.04 -7.56 -24.89
CA GLU A 81 3.19 -8.72 -25.18
C GLU A 81 1.71 -8.51 -24.78
N GLY A 82 1.36 -7.35 -24.22
CA GLY A 82 0.00 -7.04 -23.77
C GLY A 82 -0.34 -7.57 -22.36
N ASN A 83 0.63 -8.12 -21.64
CA ASN A 83 0.42 -8.64 -20.29
C ASN A 83 0.53 -7.54 -19.23
N GLU A 84 -0.25 -7.61 -18.15
CA GLU A 84 -0.05 -6.73 -17.00
C GLU A 84 1.21 -7.13 -16.23
N GLN A 85 2.02 -6.16 -15.82
CA GLN A 85 3.05 -6.29 -14.80
C GLN A 85 2.72 -5.31 -13.67
N ILE A 86 2.29 -5.85 -12.53
CA ILE A 86 2.04 -5.11 -11.31
C ILE A 86 3.37 -4.61 -10.76
N LEU A 87 3.42 -3.30 -10.53
CA LEU A 87 4.58 -2.59 -10.00
C LEU A 87 4.51 -2.47 -8.47
N GLY A 88 3.31 -2.42 -7.91
CA GLY A 88 3.13 -2.24 -6.47
C GLY A 88 1.67 -2.26 -6.03
N PHE A 89 1.51 -2.37 -4.71
CA PHE A 89 0.24 -2.25 -4.02
C PHE A 89 0.29 -1.10 -3.03
N TYR A 90 -0.70 -0.22 -3.09
CA TYR A 90 -0.75 1.00 -2.29
C TYR A 90 -1.88 0.92 -1.26
N LEU A 91 -1.57 1.36 -0.04
CA LEU A 91 -2.42 1.34 1.15
C LEU A 91 -2.71 2.76 1.63
N PRO A 92 -3.67 2.93 2.57
CA PRO A 92 -3.99 4.25 3.09
C PRO A 92 -2.75 4.97 3.63
N GLY A 93 -2.63 6.27 3.33
CA GLY A 93 -1.50 7.12 3.71
C GLY A 93 -0.42 7.25 2.62
N GLU A 94 -0.42 6.36 1.62
CA GLU A 94 0.57 6.37 0.54
C GLU A 94 0.13 7.23 -0.65
N LEU A 95 1.12 7.72 -1.40
CA LEU A 95 0.93 8.62 -2.55
C LEU A 95 1.03 7.88 -3.88
N LEU A 96 0.20 8.30 -4.82
CA LEU A 96 0.17 7.87 -6.22
C LEU A 96 0.40 9.07 -7.14
N GLY A 97 1.03 8.83 -8.29
CA GLY A 97 1.31 9.84 -9.32
C GLY A 97 2.67 10.52 -9.20
N LEU A 98 3.52 10.10 -8.24
CA LEU A 98 4.90 10.62 -8.11
C LEU A 98 5.74 10.30 -9.35
N ASP A 99 5.46 9.15 -9.98
CA ASP A 99 6.07 8.63 -11.20
C ASP A 99 5.81 9.49 -12.44
N ALA A 100 4.87 10.43 -12.35
CA ALA A 100 4.40 11.29 -13.44
C ALA A 100 4.96 12.72 -13.39
N ILE A 101 5.67 13.10 -12.31
CA ILE A 101 6.14 14.47 -12.08
C ILE A 101 7.11 14.92 -13.18
N ASP A 102 8.09 14.09 -13.53
CA ASP A 102 9.13 14.42 -14.51
C ASP A 102 8.60 14.44 -15.95
N THR A 103 7.77 13.46 -16.31
CA THR A 103 7.30 13.27 -17.69
C THR A 103 6.00 14.01 -18.01
N GLU A 104 5.40 14.66 -17.01
CA GLU A 104 4.05 15.25 -17.04
C GLU A 104 2.94 14.28 -17.48
N LYS A 105 3.21 12.97 -17.42
CA LYS A 105 2.27 11.91 -17.80
C LYS A 105 2.37 10.73 -16.86
N HIS A 106 1.23 10.13 -16.54
CA HIS A 106 1.22 8.90 -15.75
C HIS A 106 1.93 7.78 -16.50
N VAL A 107 2.93 7.16 -15.87
CA VAL A 107 3.72 6.11 -16.52
C VAL A 107 3.18 4.71 -16.20
N CYS A 108 2.30 4.58 -15.21
CA CYS A 108 1.56 3.37 -14.88
C CYS A 108 0.04 3.62 -14.86
N THR A 109 -0.72 2.54 -14.92
CA THR A 109 -2.17 2.52 -14.73
C THR A 109 -2.49 2.10 -13.31
N THR A 110 -3.46 2.76 -12.66
CA THR A 110 -3.84 2.48 -11.27
C THR A 110 -5.30 2.04 -11.15
N VAL A 111 -5.54 0.98 -10.38
CA VAL A 111 -6.85 0.33 -10.23
C VAL A 111 -7.16 0.03 -8.77
N ALA A 112 -8.39 0.32 -8.36
CA ALA A 112 -8.86 0.01 -7.02
C ALA A 112 -9.13 -1.51 -6.85
N LEU A 113 -8.55 -2.11 -5.81
CA LEU A 113 -8.74 -3.53 -5.46
C LEU A 113 -9.97 -3.76 -4.56
N GLU A 114 -10.50 -2.69 -3.98
CA GLU A 114 -11.70 -2.64 -3.16
C GLU A 114 -12.27 -1.22 -3.21
N THR A 115 -13.38 -0.97 -2.51
CA THR A 115 -13.95 0.38 -2.45
C THR A 115 -12.94 1.34 -1.81
N SER A 116 -12.44 2.29 -2.59
CA SER A 116 -11.31 3.14 -2.23
C SER A 116 -11.67 4.61 -2.33
N SER A 117 -11.09 5.42 -1.46
CA SER A 117 -11.26 6.88 -1.48
C SER A 117 -9.90 7.57 -1.46
N PHE A 118 -9.85 8.79 -2.02
CA PHE A 118 -8.61 9.51 -2.24
C PHE A 118 -8.74 10.99 -1.89
N CYS A 119 -7.62 11.56 -1.46
CA CYS A 119 -7.40 13.00 -1.45
C CYS A 119 -6.56 13.35 -2.69
N ALA A 120 -7.15 14.08 -3.64
CA ALA A 120 -6.43 14.61 -4.78
C ALA A 120 -5.82 15.97 -4.45
N VAL A 121 -4.56 16.17 -4.79
CA VAL A 121 -3.80 17.39 -4.50
C VAL A 121 -3.23 17.92 -5.81
N PRO A 122 -3.78 19.03 -6.35
CA PRO A 122 -3.27 19.64 -7.58
C PRO A 122 -1.78 19.97 -7.44
N PHE A 123 -0.96 19.43 -8.35
CA PHE A 123 0.49 19.45 -8.17
C PHE A 123 1.05 20.89 -8.19
N THR A 124 0.55 21.74 -9.09
CA THR A 124 0.94 23.16 -9.17
C THR A 124 0.65 23.91 -7.87
N ARG A 125 -0.50 23.66 -7.24
CA ARG A 125 -0.87 24.30 -5.96
C ARG A 125 -0.07 23.74 -4.81
N LEU A 126 0.27 22.45 -4.85
CA LEU A 126 1.16 21.84 -3.88
C LEU A 126 2.58 22.42 -3.97
N GLU A 127 3.09 22.62 -5.18
CA GLU A 127 4.40 23.22 -5.43
C GLU A 127 4.47 24.67 -4.91
N GLU A 128 3.47 25.50 -5.21
CA GLU A 128 3.32 26.84 -4.65
C GLU A 128 3.32 26.82 -3.11
N LEU A 129 2.59 25.87 -2.52
CA LEU A 129 2.48 25.76 -1.07
C LEU A 129 3.78 25.28 -0.41
N CYS A 130 4.52 24.38 -1.06
CA CYS A 130 5.83 23.93 -0.61
C CYS A 130 6.85 25.06 -0.50
N GLN A 131 6.74 26.11 -1.35
CA GLN A 131 7.61 27.29 -1.26
C GLN A 131 7.30 28.14 -0.01
N GLN A 132 6.08 28.06 0.51
CA GLN A 132 5.62 28.83 1.67
C GLN A 132 5.75 28.05 2.98
N ILE A 133 5.67 26.72 2.90
CA ILE A 133 5.66 25.81 4.06
C ILE A 133 6.83 24.82 3.95
N PRO A 134 8.01 25.14 4.51
CA PRO A 134 9.18 24.27 4.44
C PRO A 134 8.95 22.87 5.02
N GLY A 135 8.09 22.74 6.04
CA GLY A 135 7.72 21.44 6.61
C GLY A 135 7.01 20.53 5.62
N LEU A 136 6.16 21.10 4.75
CA LEU A 136 5.45 20.36 3.71
C LEU A 136 6.42 19.90 2.62
N GLN A 137 7.33 20.79 2.19
CA GLN A 137 8.38 20.45 1.24
C GLN A 137 9.26 19.30 1.75
N HIS A 138 9.71 19.37 3.00
CA HIS A 138 10.50 18.29 3.60
C HIS A 138 9.71 16.97 3.67
N GLN A 139 8.41 17.02 3.94
CA GLN A 139 7.56 15.83 3.95
C GLN A 139 7.42 15.23 2.53
N ILE A 140 7.32 16.03 1.48
CA ILE A 140 7.34 15.54 0.09
C ILE A 140 8.65 14.80 -0.21
N TYR A 141 9.81 15.37 0.15
CA TYR A 141 11.10 14.70 -0.03
C TYR A 141 11.18 13.36 0.70
N ARG A 142 10.65 13.30 1.93
CA ARG A 142 10.58 12.06 2.70
C ARG A 142 9.69 11.02 2.03
N LEU A 143 8.56 11.41 1.45
CA LEU A 143 7.66 10.51 0.73
C LEU A 143 8.31 9.98 -0.55
N MET A 144 8.98 10.84 -1.33
CA MET A 144 9.75 10.41 -2.51
C MET A 144 10.88 9.46 -2.15
N SER A 145 11.65 9.76 -1.10
CA SER A 145 12.73 8.90 -0.61
C SER A 145 12.23 7.52 -0.15
N ARG A 146 11.05 7.47 0.48
CA ARG A 146 10.39 6.21 0.86
C ARG A 146 9.97 5.41 -0.36
N GLU A 147 9.39 6.04 -1.39
CA GLU A 147 9.00 5.36 -2.62
C GLU A 147 10.23 4.74 -3.32
N LEU A 148 11.30 5.51 -3.49
CA LEU A 148 12.57 5.00 -4.05
C LEU A 148 13.14 3.82 -3.23
N SER A 149 13.04 3.87 -1.91
CA SER A 149 13.50 2.78 -1.04
C SER A 149 12.64 1.51 -1.21
N SER A 150 11.33 1.68 -1.37
CA SER A 150 10.36 0.60 -1.62
C SER A 150 10.61 -0.07 -2.98
N GLU A 151 10.84 0.73 -4.02
CA GLU A 151 11.18 0.24 -5.36
C GLU A 151 12.49 -0.57 -5.36
N ASN A 152 13.54 -0.06 -4.69
CA ASN A 152 14.81 -0.78 -4.52
C ASN A 152 14.62 -2.11 -3.78
N GLN A 153 13.80 -2.15 -2.73
CA GLN A 153 13.49 -3.38 -2.01
C GLN A 153 12.78 -4.39 -2.92
N SER A 154 11.90 -3.92 -3.80
CA SER A 154 11.19 -4.75 -4.77
C SER A 154 12.13 -5.35 -5.81
N LEU A 155 13.11 -4.58 -6.31
CA LEU A 155 14.17 -5.10 -7.20
C LEU A 155 14.99 -6.23 -6.55
N LEU A 156 15.40 -6.05 -5.29
CA LEU A 156 16.11 -7.08 -4.54
C LEU A 156 15.25 -8.33 -4.32
N LEU A 157 13.97 -8.14 -4.03
CA LEU A 157 13.02 -9.23 -3.85
C LEU A 157 12.89 -10.04 -5.14
N LEU A 158 12.78 -9.40 -6.30
CA LEU A 158 12.62 -10.08 -7.59
C LEU A 158 13.87 -10.84 -8.02
N GLY A 159 15.06 -10.26 -7.83
CA GLY A 159 16.31 -10.78 -8.39
C GLY A 159 17.08 -11.80 -7.55
N LYS A 160 16.90 -11.84 -6.22
CA LYS A 160 17.75 -12.67 -5.33
C LYS A 160 17.04 -13.67 -4.45
N LYS A 161 15.72 -13.53 -4.25
CA LYS A 161 14.96 -14.34 -3.30
C LYS A 161 14.33 -15.57 -3.95
N SER A 162 14.31 -16.68 -3.22
CA SER A 162 13.51 -17.86 -3.56
C SER A 162 12.01 -17.53 -3.53
N ALA A 163 11.17 -18.33 -4.17
CA ALA A 163 9.72 -18.12 -4.16
C ALA A 163 9.14 -18.10 -2.73
N GLU A 164 9.69 -18.90 -1.82
CA GLU A 164 9.29 -18.92 -0.40
C GLU A 164 9.65 -17.62 0.30
N GLU A 165 10.90 -17.18 0.14
CA GLU A 165 11.40 -15.91 0.68
C GLU A 165 10.62 -14.71 0.16
N LYS A 166 10.26 -14.70 -1.14
CA LYS A 166 9.45 -13.65 -1.76
C LYS A 166 8.09 -13.52 -1.08
N ILE A 167 7.38 -14.63 -0.89
CA ILE A 167 6.05 -14.64 -0.26
C ILE A 167 6.14 -14.30 1.23
N ALA A 168 7.12 -14.84 1.95
CA ALA A 168 7.34 -14.50 3.36
C ALA A 168 7.63 -12.99 3.52
N THR A 169 8.52 -12.44 2.68
CA THR A 169 8.87 -11.01 2.69
C THR A 169 7.66 -10.14 2.35
N PHE A 170 6.85 -10.55 1.37
CA PHE A 170 5.61 -9.85 1.02
C PHE A 170 4.64 -9.78 2.20
N LEU A 171 4.40 -10.90 2.89
CA LEU A 171 3.50 -10.95 4.04
C LEU A 171 4.01 -10.11 5.21
N VAL A 172 5.31 -10.16 5.52
CA VAL A 172 5.92 -9.36 6.59
C VAL A 172 5.88 -7.87 6.26
N ASN A 173 6.16 -7.48 5.01
CA ASN A 173 6.09 -6.08 4.58
C ASN A 173 4.64 -5.55 4.68
N LEU A 174 3.66 -6.32 4.21
CA LEU A 174 2.25 -5.94 4.28
C LEU A 174 1.77 -5.83 5.74
N SER A 175 2.11 -6.81 6.58
CA SER A 175 1.87 -6.78 8.03
C SER A 175 2.43 -5.51 8.67
N SER A 176 3.69 -5.18 8.37
CA SER A 176 4.35 -3.99 8.92
C SER A 176 3.66 -2.70 8.50
N ARG A 177 3.24 -2.58 7.23
CA ARG A 177 2.53 -1.40 6.72
C ARG A 177 1.16 -1.24 7.36
N LEU A 178 0.43 -2.35 7.55
CA LEU A 178 -0.87 -2.35 8.22
C LEU A 178 -0.75 -2.05 9.72
N HIS A 179 0.31 -2.53 10.37
CA HIS A 179 0.56 -2.21 11.78
C HIS A 179 0.79 -0.71 12.00
N VAL A 180 1.56 -0.08 11.11
CA VAL A 180 1.78 1.38 11.12
C VAL A 180 0.45 2.16 10.95
N LEU A 181 -0.52 1.57 10.26
CA LEU A 181 -1.89 2.11 10.13
C LEU A 181 -2.80 1.85 11.34
N GLY A 182 -2.27 1.25 12.42
CA GLY A 182 -3.02 0.91 13.63
C GLY A 182 -3.80 -0.39 13.54
N TYR A 183 -3.62 -1.19 12.49
CA TYR A 183 -4.20 -2.54 12.40
C TYR A 183 -3.35 -3.57 13.14
N SER A 184 -3.88 -4.78 13.26
CA SER A 184 -3.12 -5.91 13.84
C SER A 184 -1.88 -6.21 13.00
N SER A 185 -0.74 -6.32 13.66
CA SER A 185 0.51 -6.77 13.05
C SER A 185 0.49 -8.25 12.69
N THR A 186 -0.41 -9.04 13.27
CA THR A 186 -0.44 -10.49 13.07
C THR A 186 -1.65 -10.96 12.30
N GLU A 187 -2.71 -10.17 12.16
CA GLU A 187 -3.94 -10.60 11.50
C GLU A 187 -4.44 -9.51 10.54
N PHE A 188 -4.54 -9.87 9.26
CA PHE A 188 -4.91 -8.91 8.22
C PHE A 188 -5.53 -9.59 7.01
N ARG A 189 -6.28 -8.80 6.24
CA ARG A 189 -6.89 -9.25 4.99
C ARG A 189 -6.00 -8.90 3.79
N LEU A 190 -5.91 -9.81 2.83
CA LEU A 190 -5.31 -9.55 1.53
C LEU A 190 -6.36 -8.92 0.59
N PRO A 191 -6.24 -7.64 0.19
CA PRO A 191 -7.17 -7.02 -0.76
C PRO A 191 -7.01 -7.63 -2.17
N MET A 192 -5.76 -7.96 -2.52
CA MET A 192 -5.34 -8.60 -3.77
C MET A 192 -5.58 -10.12 -3.77
N SER A 193 -5.66 -10.67 -4.98
CA SER A 193 -5.79 -12.09 -5.28
C SER A 193 -4.44 -12.80 -5.34
N ARG A 194 -4.46 -14.14 -5.37
CA ARG A 194 -3.24 -14.96 -5.55
C ARG A 194 -2.56 -14.70 -6.90
N GLN A 195 -3.35 -14.43 -7.94
CA GLN A 195 -2.84 -14.11 -9.26
C GLN A 195 -2.10 -12.77 -9.26
N GLU A 196 -2.68 -11.74 -8.61
CA GLU A 196 -2.04 -10.43 -8.47
C GLU A 196 -0.75 -10.51 -7.64
N ILE A 197 -0.75 -11.31 -6.55
CA ILE A 197 0.47 -11.57 -5.78
C ILE A 197 1.52 -12.28 -6.63
N GLY A 198 1.12 -13.29 -7.42
CA GLY A 198 2.01 -14.00 -8.31
C GLY A 198 2.65 -13.05 -9.33
N ASN A 199 1.83 -12.24 -9.99
CA ASN A 199 2.28 -11.26 -10.97
C ASN A 199 3.26 -10.24 -10.36
N TYR A 200 2.95 -9.68 -9.19
CA TYR A 200 3.84 -8.76 -8.48
C TYR A 200 5.19 -9.40 -8.09
N LEU A 201 5.20 -10.68 -7.67
CA LEU A 201 6.40 -11.37 -7.20
C LEU A 201 7.17 -12.11 -8.31
N GLY A 202 6.67 -12.11 -9.55
CA GLY A 202 7.19 -12.92 -10.65
C GLY A 202 7.05 -14.43 -10.40
N LEU A 203 5.89 -14.86 -9.88
CA LEU A 203 5.56 -16.24 -9.56
C LEU A 203 4.24 -16.66 -10.23
N THR A 204 4.09 -17.95 -10.53
CA THR A 204 2.79 -18.47 -11.00
C THR A 204 1.78 -18.56 -9.85
N VAL A 205 0.48 -18.48 -10.17
CA VAL A 205 -0.59 -18.55 -9.17
C VAL A 205 -0.60 -19.89 -8.42
N GLU A 206 -0.20 -20.98 -9.09
CA GLU A 206 -0.05 -22.32 -8.50
C GLU A 206 1.12 -22.33 -7.51
N THR A 207 2.24 -21.68 -7.86
CA THR A 207 3.41 -21.58 -6.98
C THR A 207 3.07 -20.79 -5.72
N VAL A 208 2.35 -19.67 -5.87
CA VAL A 208 1.84 -18.91 -4.72
C VAL A 208 0.96 -19.80 -3.86
N SER A 209 -0.06 -20.43 -4.44
CA SER A 209 -1.02 -21.27 -3.70
C SER A 209 -0.34 -22.42 -2.95
N ARG A 210 0.64 -23.07 -3.58
CA ARG A 210 1.45 -24.14 -2.98
C ARG A 210 2.25 -23.65 -1.78
N ILE A 211 2.88 -22.48 -1.88
CA ILE A 211 3.68 -21.92 -0.78
C ILE A 211 2.77 -21.48 0.37
N PHE A 212 1.63 -20.86 0.10
CA PHE A 212 0.65 -20.54 1.14
C PHE A 212 0.19 -21.79 1.90
N SER A 213 -0.08 -22.89 1.19
CA SER A 213 -0.44 -24.17 1.80
C SER A 213 0.69 -24.75 2.66
N ARG A 214 1.95 -24.60 2.21
CA ARG A 214 3.13 -25.02 2.97
C ARG A 214 3.31 -24.21 4.25
N LEU A 215 3.25 -22.88 4.17
CA LEU A 215 3.33 -22.00 5.34
C LEU A 215 2.25 -22.33 6.37
N GLN A 216 1.05 -22.72 5.92
CA GLN A 216 -0.02 -23.17 6.80
C GLN A 216 0.27 -24.54 7.45
N LYS A 217 0.77 -25.50 6.66
CA LYS A 217 1.19 -26.82 7.16
C LYS A 217 2.31 -26.71 8.20
N ASP A 218 3.24 -25.79 7.98
CA ASP A 218 4.39 -25.52 8.86
C ASP A 218 4.00 -24.65 10.07
N LYS A 219 2.70 -24.36 10.25
CA LYS A 219 2.15 -23.55 11.35
C LYS A 219 2.81 -22.18 11.47
N LEU A 220 3.15 -21.57 10.33
CA LEU A 220 3.66 -20.20 10.28
C LEU A 220 2.52 -19.19 10.11
N ILE A 221 1.50 -19.58 9.34
CA ILE A 221 0.29 -18.79 9.11
C ILE A 221 -0.97 -19.63 9.23
N VAL A 222 -2.10 -18.98 9.44
CA VAL A 222 -3.45 -19.51 9.26
C VAL A 222 -4.14 -18.69 8.18
N ILE A 223 -4.89 -19.36 7.31
CA ILE A 223 -5.60 -18.72 6.20
C ILE A 223 -7.08 -19.05 6.33
N ASP A 224 -7.91 -18.02 6.33
CA ASP A 224 -9.36 -18.14 6.14
C ASP A 224 -9.80 -17.19 5.01
N ARG A 225 -10.06 -17.76 3.83
CA ARG A 225 -10.37 -17.02 2.60
C ARG A 225 -9.29 -15.97 2.28
N LYS A 226 -9.57 -14.69 2.55
CA LYS A 226 -8.65 -13.56 2.36
C LYS A 226 -8.00 -13.10 3.67
N LEU A 227 -8.44 -13.59 4.82
CA LEU A 227 -7.85 -13.33 6.12
C LEU A 227 -6.61 -14.20 6.30
N ILE A 228 -5.53 -13.56 6.74
CA ILE A 228 -4.28 -14.20 7.10
C ILE A 228 -3.98 -13.85 8.54
N LYS A 229 -3.58 -14.87 9.31
CA LYS A 229 -3.01 -14.71 10.63
C LYS A 229 -1.59 -15.28 10.65
N ILE A 230 -0.60 -14.45 10.92
CA ILE A 230 0.78 -14.85 11.21
C ILE A 230 0.79 -15.38 12.65
N VAL A 231 0.97 -16.69 12.80
CA VAL A 231 0.99 -17.36 14.11
C VAL A 231 2.41 -17.55 14.66
N ASN A 232 3.42 -17.53 13.78
CA ASN A 232 4.83 -17.59 14.16
C ASN A 232 5.61 -16.49 13.44
N GLU A 233 5.67 -15.31 14.05
CA GLU A 233 6.35 -14.14 13.49
C GLU A 233 7.86 -14.36 13.34
N HIS A 234 8.49 -15.03 14.31
CA HIS A 234 9.91 -15.36 14.23
C HIS A 234 10.21 -16.24 13.02
N GLY A 235 9.46 -17.35 12.88
CA GLY A 235 9.64 -18.30 11.78
C GLY A 235 9.47 -17.66 10.40
N ILE A 236 8.43 -16.83 10.21
CA ILE A 236 8.23 -16.15 8.92
C ILE A 236 9.30 -15.10 8.63
N ARG A 237 9.84 -14.42 9.65
CA ARG A 237 10.95 -13.47 9.50
C ARG A 237 12.26 -14.17 9.17
N CYS A 238 12.57 -15.32 9.79
CA CYS A 238 13.73 -16.14 9.43
C CYS A 238 13.66 -16.62 7.96
N MET A 239 12.46 -16.97 7.48
CA MET A 239 12.27 -17.30 6.07
C MET A 239 12.52 -16.14 5.13
N CYS A 240 12.45 -14.88 5.57
CA CYS A 240 12.74 -13.73 4.70
C CYS A 240 14.24 -13.64 4.35
N THR A 241 15.13 -14.15 5.18
CA THR A 241 16.60 -14.03 5.00
C THR A 241 17.25 -15.29 4.48
N GLY A 242 16.48 -16.35 4.19
CA GLY A 242 17.01 -17.64 3.76
C GLY A 242 17.64 -18.48 4.88
N ASN A 243 17.69 -17.96 6.11
CA ASN A 243 18.13 -18.71 7.28
C ASN A 243 17.00 -19.64 7.76
N LYS A 244 17.01 -20.88 7.25
CA LYS A 244 16.28 -21.97 7.91
C LYS A 244 17.03 -22.30 9.19
N GLU A 245 16.56 -21.81 10.33
CA GLU A 245 17.01 -22.34 11.61
C GLU A 245 16.77 -23.84 11.62
N SER A 246 17.88 -24.58 11.71
CA SER A 246 17.90 -26.00 11.98
C SER A 246 17.09 -26.26 13.24
N SER A 247 15.92 -26.88 13.11
CA SER A 247 15.24 -27.54 14.21
C SER A 247 16.17 -28.64 14.75
N SER A 248 16.99 -28.29 15.74
CA SER A 248 17.75 -29.27 16.50
C SER A 248 16.76 -30.12 17.27
N LYS A 249 16.62 -31.36 16.78
CA LYS A 249 15.98 -32.46 17.49
C LYS A 249 16.61 -32.55 18.88
N SER A 250 15.83 -32.27 19.94
CA SER A 250 16.07 -32.87 21.24
C SER A 250 15.80 -34.36 21.11
N ARG A 251 16.84 -35.11 20.71
CA ARG A 251 16.91 -36.55 20.93
C ARG A 251 16.93 -36.77 22.44
N SER A 252 15.81 -37.30 22.94
CA SER A 252 15.76 -38.37 23.94
C SER A 252 17.13 -38.86 24.42
N ALA A 253 17.49 -38.51 25.65
CA ALA A 253 18.39 -39.30 26.46
C ALA A 253 17.54 -40.01 27.53
N THR A 254 17.18 -41.25 27.21
CA THR A 254 16.72 -42.29 28.15
C THR A 254 17.90 -43.18 28.46
N GLY A 255 18.13 -43.46 29.75
CA GLY A 255 18.98 -44.55 30.29
C GLY A 255 20.45 -44.16 30.44
N HIS A 256 21.16 -44.39 31.54
CA HIS A 256 20.95 -45.21 32.76
C HIS A 256 21.48 -44.42 33.97
#